data_AF-A0A7W0RHY7-F1
#
_entry.id   AF-A0A7W0RHY7-F1
#
_cell.length_a   1.000
_cell.length_b   1.000
_cell.length_c   1.000
_cell.angle_alpha   90.00
_cell.angle_beta   90.00
_cell.angle_gamma   90.00
#
_symmetry.space_group_name_H-M   'P 1'
#
loop_
_entity.id
_entity.type
_entity.pdbx_description
1 polymer ?
#
loop_
_entity_poly.entity_id
_entity_poly.type
_entity_poly.pdbx_seq_one_letter_code
_entity_poly.pdbx_strand_id
1 'polypeptide(L)' 'MTLRLDADRAAELEAVAHTNDQSVAEVIRDAIDLMIQNAKNDKEFQARLKASMERNARVLERLAG' A
#
# COMPACT_ATOMS: atom_id res chain seq x y z
N MET A 1 10.60 1.23 8.33
CA MET A 1 10.31 1.65 6.94
C MET A 1 10.47 3.16 6.86
N THR A 2 11.10 3.69 5.81
CA THR A 2 11.28 5.14 5.61
C THR A 2 10.54 5.55 4.34
N LEU A 3 9.59 6.47 4.46
CA LEU A 3 8.88 7.03 3.31
C LEU A 3 9.63 8.28 2.84
N ARG A 4 9.98 8.33 1.56
CA ARG A 4 10.57 9.52 0.94
C ARG A 4 9.48 10.26 0.18
N LEU A 5 9.25 11.51 0.55
CA LEU A 5 8.36 12.43 -0.15
C LEU A 5 9.21 13.55 -0.74
N ASP A 6 8.78 14.06 -1.89
CA ASP A 6 9.26 15.36 -2.36
C ASP A 6 8.80 16.48 -1.40
N ALA A 7 9.46 17.63 -1.47
CA ALA A 7 9.24 18.72 -0.51
C ALA A 7 7.79 19.25 -0.55
N ASP A 8 7.22 19.35 -1.75
CA ASP A 8 5.87 19.87 -1.94
C ASP A 8 4.84 18.92 -1.31
N ARG A 9 4.97 17.62 -1.57
CA ARG A 9 4.10 16.59 -0.98
C ARG A 9 4.22 16.50 0.54
N ALA A 10 5.43 16.69 1.08
CA ALA A 10 5.64 16.70 2.53
C ALA A 10 4.91 17.87 3.18
N ALA A 11 5.01 19.07 2.59
CA ALA A 11 4.32 20.27 3.08
C ALA A 11 2.79 20.13 3.00
N GLU A 12 2.27 19.57 1.90
CA GLU A 12 0.84 19.28 1.76
C GLU A 12 0.34 18.32 2.84
N LEU A 13 1.07 17.24 3.09
CA LEU A 13 0.71 16.24 4.09
C LEU A 13 0.77 16.81 5.51
N GLU A 14 1.78 17.63 5.83
CA GLU A 14 1.89 18.33 7.10
C GLU A 14 0.71 19.28 7.32
N ALA A 15 0.31 20.04 6.29
CA ALA A 15 -0.83 20.95 6.36
C ALA A 15 -2.15 20.21 6.62
N VAL A 16 -2.37 19.07 5.96
CA VAL A 16 -3.55 18.22 6.18
C VAL A 16 -3.55 17.66 7.61
N ALA A 17 -2.42 17.11 8.06
CA ALA A 17 -2.28 16.54 9.40
C ALA A 17 -2.56 17.59 10.47
N HIS A 18 -1.94 18.77 10.36
CA HIS A 18 -2.13 19.88 11.28
C HIS A 18 -3.59 20.37 11.31
N THR A 19 -4.25 20.48 10.16
CA THR A 19 -5.66 20.93 10.08
C THR A 19 -6.62 19.98 10.79
N ASN A 20 -6.27 18.69 10.86
CA ASN A 20 -7.08 17.64 11.49
C ASN A 20 -6.63 17.32 12.94
N ASP A 21 -5.73 18.12 13.53
CA ASP A 21 -5.13 17.85 14.86
C ASP A 21 -4.48 16.45 14.97
N GLN A 22 -3.93 15.95 13.86
CA GLN A 22 -3.26 14.65 13.78
C GLN A 22 -1.76 14.82 13.50
N SER A 23 -0.95 13.84 13.91
CA SER A 23 0.42 13.74 13.43
C SER A 23 0.49 13.19 12.00
N VAL A 24 1.50 13.59 11.23
CA VAL A 24 1.78 13.01 9.90
C VAL A 24 1.85 11.48 9.96
N ALA A 25 2.41 10.93 11.05
CA ALA A 25 2.52 9.48 11.22
C ALA A 25 1.15 8.80 11.38
N GLU A 26 0.18 9.44 12.02
CA GLU A 26 -1.20 8.92 12.14
C GLU A 26 -1.91 8.94 10.80
N VAL A 27 -1.86 10.07 10.08
CA VAL A 27 -2.45 10.19 8.74
C VAL A 27 -1.93 9.10 7.79
N ILE A 28 -0.63 8.82 7.84
CA ILE A 28 -0.03 7.77 7.03
C ILE A 28 -0.50 6.38 7.46
N ARG A 29 -0.62 6.10 8.77
CA ARG A 29 -1.15 4.81 9.25
C ARG A 29 -2.59 4.60 8.79
N ASP A 30 -3.44 5.61 8.96
CA ASP A 30 -4.84 5.56 8.55
C ASP A 30 -4.98 5.32 7.05
N ALA A 31 -4.16 6.01 6.23
CA ALA A 31 -4.14 5.81 4.78
C ALA A 31 -3.70 4.40 4.38
N ILE A 32 -2.68 3.83 5.05
CA ILE A 32 -2.21 2.47 4.82
C ILE A 32 -3.31 1.46 5.19
N ASP A 33 -3.94 1.63 6.34
CA ASP A 33 -5.01 0.74 6.80
C ASP A 33 -6.19 0.77 5.84
N LEU A 34 -6.62 1.96 5.39
CA LEU A 34 -7.66 2.10 4.39
C LEU A 34 -7.28 1.38 3.08
N MET A 35 -6.05 1.56 2.59
CA MET A 35 -5.59 0.91 1.36
C MET A 35 -5.61 -0.62 1.50
N ILE A 36 -5.18 -1.16 2.65
CA ILE A 36 -5.21 -2.60 2.93
C ILE A 36 -6.65 -3.10 3.02
N GLN A 37 -7.56 -2.38 3.68
CA GLN A 37 -8.97 -2.77 3.76
C GLN A 37 -9.64 -2.78 2.40
N ASN A 38 -9.35 -1.78 1.56
CA ASN A 38 -9.84 -1.75 0.18
C ASN A 38 -9.34 -2.97 -0.59
N ALA A 39 -8.06 -3.33 -0.48
CA ALA A 39 -7.51 -4.53 -1.11
C ALA A 39 -8.13 -5.85 -0.57
N LYS A 40 -8.46 -5.89 0.72
CA LYS A 40 -9.17 -7.03 1.35
C LYS A 40 -10.62 -7.17 0.91
N ASN A 41 -11.24 -6.10 0.44
CA ASN A 41 -12.64 -6.11 0.00
C ASN A 41 -12.78 -6.14 -1.53
N ASP A 42 -11.73 -5.81 -2.28
CA ASP A 42 -11.68 -5.89 -3.74
C ASP A 42 -11.47 -7.35 -4.21
N LYS A 43 -12.57 -7.97 -4.68
CA LYS A 43 -12.57 -9.33 -5.23
C LYS A 43 -11.75 -9.46 -6.51
N GLU A 44 -11.70 -8.42 -7.33
CA GLU A 44 -10.91 -8.45 -8.55
C GLU A 44 -9.41 -8.36 -8.22
N PHE A 45 -9.02 -7.52 -7.26
CA PHE A 45 -7.65 -7.48 -6.75
C PHE A 45 -7.22 -8.84 -6.20
N GLN A 46 -8.08 -9.49 -5.41
CA GLN A 46 -7.82 -10.84 -4.88
C GLN A 46 -7.62 -11.86 -6.00
N ALA A 47 -8.47 -11.84 -7.03
CA ALA A 47 -8.34 -12.73 -8.18
C ALA A 47 -7.02 -12.49 -8.95
N ARG A 48 -6.67 -11.23 -9.20
CA ARG A 48 -5.39 -10.86 -9.85
C ARG A 48 -4.18 -11.29 -9.02
N LEU A 49 -4.22 -11.09 -7.70
CA LEU A 49 -3.15 -11.50 -6.79
C LEU A 49 -2.98 -13.02 -6.80
N LYS A 50 -4.07 -13.79 -6.70
CA LYS A 50 -4.04 -15.25 -6.77
C LYS A 50 -3.46 -15.75 -8.10
N ALA A 51 -3.91 -15.20 -9.22
CA ALA A 51 -3.39 -15.56 -10.55
C ALA A 51 -1.88 -15.27 -10.67
N SER A 52 -1.41 -14.16 -10.10
CA SER A 52 0.03 -13.82 -10.07
C SER A 52 0.83 -14.83 -9.26
N MET A 53 0.33 -15.24 -8.08
CA MET A 53 0.97 -16.27 -7.25
C MET A 53 1.08 -17.61 -7.98
N GLU A 54 -0.01 -18.07 -8.61
CA GLU A 54 -0.01 -19.32 -9.39
C GLU A 54 0.97 -19.26 -10.57
N ARG A 55 1.04 -18.12 -11.26
CA ARG A 55 2.01 -17.92 -12.35
C ARG A 55 3.45 -18.01 -11.82
N ASN A 56 3.74 -17.36 -10.70
CA ASN A 56 5.06 -17.35 -10.10
C ASN A 56 5.46 -18.75 -9.60
N ALA A 57 4.53 -19.51 -9.01
CA ALA A 57 4.78 -20.89 -8.59
C ALA A 57 5.20 -21.78 -9.78
N ARG A 58 4.48 -21.70 -10.91
CA ARG A 58 4.84 -22.42 -12.14
C ARG A 58 6.20 -22.01 -12.71
N VAL A 59 6.57 -20.73 -12.58
CA VAL A 59 7.90 -20.26 -12.99
C VAL A 59 8.97 -20.86 -12.08
N LEU A 60 8.74 -20.85 -10.77
CA LEU A 60 9.68 -21.40 -9.79
C LEU A 60 9.90 -22.91 -10.00
N GLU A 61 8.85 -23.69 -10.24
CA GLU A 61 8.94 -25.12 -10.56
C GLU A 61 9.86 -25.40 -11.74
N ARG A 62 9.78 -24.59 -12.81
CA ARG A 62 10.65 -24.73 -13.99
C ARG A 62 12.09 -24.29 -13.76
N LEU A 63 12.33 -23.41 -12.80
CA LEU A 63 13.68 -22.94 -12.47
C LEU A 63 14.39 -23.86 -11.47
N ALA A 64 13.62 -24.61 -10.67
CA ALA A 64 14.14 -25.49 -9.63
C ALA A 64 14.29 -26.96 -10.06
N GLY A 65 13.69 -27.36 -11.18
CA GLY A 65 13.86 -28.68 -11.81
C GLY A 65 14.85 -28.64 -12.97
#